data_AF-A0A840Y9S6-F1
#
_entry.id   AF-A0A840Y9S6-F1
#
_cell.length_a   1.000
_cell.length_b   1.000
_cell.length_c   1.000
_cell.angle_alpha   90.00
_cell.angle_beta   90.00
_cell.angle_gamma   90.00
#
_symmetry.space_group_name_H-M   'P 1'
#
loop_
_entity.id
_entity.type
_entity.pdbx_description
1 polymer ?
#
loop_
_entity_poly.entity_id
_entity_poly.type
_entity_poly.pdbx_seq_one_letter_code
_entity_poly.pdbx_strand_id
1 'polypeptide(L)'
;MNAPAAFSAADAAAVLEDAEVSLLDVGLMQLCGRQLAVPAANVREVVPLPDKLQPSFSQTEASAGSIVIRGRVVPVLDAAPLLGFGPRGDSESGVVLILRHDAALIGIIMDSVSGLARIARDSIQPFTVSGVEDHRIVSSSFPYADALVGLLDPAAVLALPGVPHAREASGGGEASSASNRSAAVLVSVAGANLALDARLVVATVPSALLRPSPAPSSKWIGVVPYLGQEVPVVDDLALFGLSGRAEDKSTGAVIILRIDDKQLLGVKIDRVQRILPIGERSIRPLPEALAGRLTLFRGAIVDHEGRQNLLLDGDALIRSDALRMIGALSRAQAVPARNALAGPAVAEDRQPFLVFVAGERRRAAALSSVKQIIPFPQERTGLNRSGSALQGIASYHDAPLPLLDLGNGEPGGEARPDAVVLVVEKDGRFNGLVVDKLETIARSALHRRPGKGGSGAESFFIDAQIGDQSEAITLCDLAEEAVRLA
;
A
#
# COMPACT_ATOMS: atom_id res chain seq x y z
N MET A 1 -9.31 -0.04 -58.46
CA MET A 1 -10.23 0.53 -57.46
C MET A 1 -9.79 0.02 -56.10
N ASN A 2 -9.89 0.90 -55.10
CA ASN A 2 -9.02 1.05 -53.93
C ASN A 2 -8.70 -0.18 -53.07
N ALA A 3 -7.41 -0.29 -52.74
CA ALA A 3 -6.89 -1.05 -51.60
C ALA A 3 -7.37 -0.45 -50.27
N PRO A 4 -7.51 -1.25 -49.19
CA PRO A 4 -7.90 -0.76 -47.88
C PRO A 4 -6.78 0.13 -47.31
N ALA A 5 -7.14 1.30 -46.80
CA ALA A 5 -6.21 2.24 -46.18
C ALA A 5 -5.57 1.63 -44.92
N ALA A 6 -4.24 1.66 -44.87
CA ALA A 6 -3.48 1.25 -43.69
C ALA A 6 -3.72 2.24 -42.55
N PHE A 7 -4.10 1.73 -41.37
CA PHE A 7 -4.08 2.49 -40.12
C PHE A 7 -2.64 2.93 -39.82
N SER A 8 -2.43 4.23 -39.61
CA SER A 8 -1.13 4.79 -39.27
C SER A 8 -0.80 4.52 -37.80
N ALA A 9 0.47 4.30 -37.48
CA ALA A 9 0.96 4.21 -36.10
C ALA A 9 0.67 5.49 -35.27
N ALA A 10 0.42 6.63 -35.93
CA ALA A 10 -0.03 7.85 -35.27
C ALA A 10 -1.50 7.80 -34.80
N ASP A 11 -2.36 7.06 -35.51
CA ASP A 11 -3.77 6.87 -35.13
C ASP A 11 -3.90 5.90 -33.94
N ALA A 12 -2.94 4.98 -33.78
CA ALA A 12 -2.85 4.10 -32.61
C ALA A 12 -2.33 4.82 -31.35
N ALA A 13 -1.48 5.84 -31.51
CA ALA A 13 -0.94 6.61 -30.39
C ALA A 13 -1.98 7.54 -29.75
N ALA A 14 -2.89 8.11 -30.55
CA ALA A 14 -3.95 9.00 -30.06
C ALA A 14 -5.07 8.31 -29.28
N VAL A 15 -5.19 6.97 -29.36
CA VAL A 15 -6.17 6.18 -28.59
C VAL A 15 -5.61 5.74 -27.22
N LEU A 16 -4.29 5.84 -27.02
CA LEU A 16 -3.61 5.32 -25.81
C LEU A 16 -3.29 6.38 -24.76
N GLU A 17 -3.58 7.66 -24.99
CA GLU A 17 -3.23 8.74 -24.06
C GLU A 17 -4.37 9.27 -23.17
N ASP A 18 -5.58 8.69 -23.18
CA ASP A 18 -6.65 9.16 -22.26
C ASP A 18 -7.73 8.12 -21.88
N ALA A 19 -7.39 6.82 -21.89
CA ALA A 19 -8.25 5.85 -21.23
C ALA A 19 -8.01 5.91 -19.71
N GLU A 20 -8.79 6.71 -18.98
CA GLU A 20 -8.94 6.53 -17.53
C GLU A 20 -9.18 5.04 -17.28
N VAL A 21 -8.15 4.35 -16.75
CA VAL A 21 -8.27 2.93 -16.43
C VAL A 21 -9.37 2.82 -15.39
N SER A 22 -10.50 2.26 -15.79
CA SER A 22 -11.64 2.12 -14.91
C SER A 22 -11.31 1.05 -13.86
N LEU A 23 -11.04 1.48 -12.64
CA LEU A 23 -10.64 0.61 -11.53
C LEU A 23 -11.87 0.05 -10.80
N LEU A 24 -11.72 -1.13 -10.23
CA LEU A 24 -12.72 -1.77 -9.37
C LEU A 24 -12.04 -2.23 -8.07
N ASP A 25 -12.60 -1.80 -6.94
CA ASP A 25 -12.22 -2.31 -5.62
C ASP A 25 -12.96 -3.62 -5.36
N VAL A 26 -12.22 -4.66 -5.00
CA VAL A 26 -12.76 -6.00 -4.71
C VAL A 26 -12.27 -6.49 -3.35
N GLY A 27 -13.18 -7.11 -2.58
CA GLY A 27 -12.84 -7.88 -1.38
C GLY A 27 -12.42 -9.29 -1.77
N LEU A 28 -11.23 -9.72 -1.35
CA LEU A 28 -10.68 -11.05 -1.56
C LEU A 28 -11.08 -11.97 -0.41
N MET A 29 -11.64 -13.13 -0.74
CA MET A 29 -12.13 -14.15 0.18
C MET A 29 -11.58 -15.52 -0.19
N GLN A 30 -11.41 -16.38 0.81
CA GLN A 30 -11.08 -17.78 0.58
C GLN A 30 -12.29 -18.68 0.79
N LEU A 31 -12.50 -19.62 -0.13
CA LEU A 31 -13.51 -20.68 -0.02
C LEU A 31 -12.94 -22.01 -0.53
N CYS A 32 -12.94 -23.03 0.32
CA CYS A 32 -12.35 -24.35 0.07
C CYS A 32 -10.91 -24.25 -0.46
N GLY A 33 -10.12 -23.34 0.12
CA GLY A 33 -8.72 -23.07 -0.29
C GLY A 33 -8.55 -22.26 -1.58
N ARG A 34 -9.63 -21.92 -2.29
CA ARG A 34 -9.61 -21.14 -3.54
C ARG A 34 -9.92 -19.66 -3.28
N GLN A 35 -9.32 -18.78 -4.07
CA GLN A 35 -9.55 -17.33 -3.98
C GLN A 35 -10.78 -16.92 -4.80
N LEU A 36 -11.68 -16.20 -4.14
CA LEU A 36 -12.80 -15.52 -4.75
C LEU A 36 -12.70 -14.03 -4.47
N ALA A 37 -13.28 -13.22 -5.35
CA ALA A 37 -13.41 -11.80 -5.19
C ALA A 37 -14.87 -11.39 -5.26
N VAL A 38 -15.23 -10.33 -4.56
CA VAL A 38 -16.54 -9.68 -4.69
C VAL A 38 -16.35 -8.18 -4.80
N PRO A 39 -17.14 -7.45 -5.62
CA PRO A 39 -17.07 -6.00 -5.65
C PRO A 39 -17.27 -5.41 -4.24
N ALA A 40 -16.32 -4.60 -3.78
CA ALA A 40 -16.31 -4.08 -2.41
C ALA A 40 -17.56 -3.24 -2.10
N ALA A 41 -18.12 -2.57 -3.11
CA ALA A 41 -19.36 -1.80 -2.99
C ALA A 41 -20.60 -2.65 -2.67
N ASN A 42 -20.58 -3.95 -2.98
CA ASN A 42 -21.64 -4.90 -2.66
C ASN A 42 -21.43 -5.60 -1.32
N VAL A 43 -20.26 -5.43 -0.68
CA VAL A 43 -20.02 -5.98 0.65
C VAL A 43 -20.72 -5.10 1.68
N ARG A 44 -21.70 -5.69 2.38
CA ARG A 44 -22.40 -5.02 3.48
C ARG A 44 -21.65 -5.17 4.79
N GLU A 45 -21.17 -6.37 5.09
CA GLU A 45 -20.37 -6.65 6.27
C GLU A 45 -19.77 -8.05 6.15
N VAL A 46 -18.73 -8.30 6.94
CA VAL A 46 -18.22 -9.65 7.17
C VAL A 46 -18.27 -9.92 8.66
N VAL A 47 -18.97 -10.98 9.04
CA VAL A 47 -19.16 -11.37 10.43
C VAL A 47 -18.55 -12.75 10.70
N PRO A 48 -18.10 -13.06 11.92
CA PRO A 48 -17.71 -14.41 12.27
C PRO A 48 -18.85 -15.40 12.00
N LEU A 49 -18.52 -16.58 11.48
CA LEU A 49 -19.48 -17.68 11.36
C LEU A 49 -19.79 -18.21 12.76
N PRO A 50 -21.06 -18.16 13.23
CA PRO A 50 -21.40 -18.72 14.54
C PRO A 50 -21.36 -20.25 14.50
N ASP A 51 -21.10 -20.87 15.65
CA ASP A 51 -21.10 -22.33 15.83
C ASP A 51 -22.40 -22.99 15.37
N LYS A 52 -23.52 -22.24 15.46
CA LYS A 52 -24.85 -22.67 15.01
C LYS A 52 -25.55 -21.54 14.27
N LEU A 53 -25.91 -21.80 13.02
CA LEU A 53 -26.82 -20.95 12.26
C LEU A 53 -28.25 -21.11 12.78
N GLN A 54 -29.04 -20.05 12.68
CA GLN A 54 -30.49 -20.14 12.87
C GLN A 54 -31.09 -20.94 11.71
N PRO A 55 -32.22 -21.65 11.93
CA PRO A 55 -32.88 -22.39 10.86
C PRO A 55 -33.18 -21.51 9.65
N SER A 56 -32.96 -22.05 8.46
CA SER A 56 -33.56 -21.50 7.23
C SER A 56 -34.90 -22.20 6.98
N PHE A 57 -35.84 -21.47 6.39
CA PHE A 57 -37.12 -22.01 5.94
C PHE A 57 -37.16 -22.19 4.41
N SER A 58 -36.00 -22.26 3.76
CA SER A 58 -35.86 -22.60 2.34
C SER A 58 -35.54 -24.08 2.16
N GLN A 59 -36.06 -24.67 1.07
CA GLN A 59 -35.81 -26.06 0.68
C GLN A 59 -34.63 -26.24 -0.28
N THR A 60 -33.87 -25.17 -0.54
CA THR A 60 -32.72 -25.21 -1.46
C THR A 60 -31.50 -25.81 -0.77
N GLU A 61 -30.79 -26.74 -1.42
CA GLU A 61 -29.60 -27.39 -0.84
C GLU A 61 -28.47 -26.42 -0.48
N ALA A 62 -28.33 -25.32 -1.21
CA ALA A 62 -27.36 -24.26 -0.91
C ALA A 62 -27.71 -23.45 0.34
N SER A 63 -28.92 -23.57 0.88
CA SER A 63 -29.37 -22.81 2.05
C SER A 63 -28.83 -23.43 3.34
N ALA A 64 -27.79 -22.83 3.91
CA ALA A 64 -27.17 -23.29 5.15
C ALA A 64 -27.95 -22.89 6.42
N GLY A 65 -28.68 -21.78 6.39
CA GLY A 65 -29.37 -21.26 7.57
C GLY A 65 -29.67 -19.78 7.49
N SER A 66 -29.67 -19.11 8.64
CA SER A 66 -29.79 -17.66 8.78
C SER A 66 -28.98 -17.16 9.96
N ILE A 67 -28.65 -15.86 9.94
CA ILE A 67 -28.03 -15.16 11.06
C ILE A 67 -28.81 -13.90 11.40
N VAL A 68 -28.67 -13.40 12.62
CA VAL A 68 -29.28 -12.13 13.03
C VAL A 68 -28.20 -11.06 13.10
N ILE A 69 -28.34 -10.03 12.27
CA ILE A 69 -27.45 -8.87 12.29
C ILE A 69 -28.27 -7.62 12.53
N ARG A 70 -27.96 -6.91 13.62
CA ARG A 70 -28.65 -5.67 14.04
C ARG A 70 -30.18 -5.84 14.07
N GLY A 71 -30.64 -6.95 14.62
CA GLY A 71 -32.06 -7.30 14.73
C GLY A 71 -32.73 -7.73 13.42
N ARG A 72 -31.97 -7.93 12.34
CA ARG A 72 -32.48 -8.41 11.04
C ARG A 72 -32.00 -9.83 10.79
N VAL A 73 -32.93 -10.71 10.38
CA VAL A 73 -32.60 -12.07 9.94
C VAL A 73 -32.08 -12.00 8.51
N VAL A 74 -30.84 -12.43 8.29
CA VAL A 74 -30.19 -12.51 6.98
C VAL A 74 -29.98 -13.99 6.64
N PRO A 75 -30.55 -14.48 5.51
CA PRO A 75 -30.31 -15.84 5.06
C PRO A 75 -28.84 -16.08 4.72
N VAL A 76 -28.35 -17.30 4.96
CA VAL A 76 -26.96 -17.67 4.72
C VAL A 76 -26.89 -18.88 3.80
N LEU A 77 -26.06 -18.77 2.76
CA LEU A 77 -25.79 -19.82 1.79
C LEU A 77 -24.42 -20.45 2.00
N ASP A 78 -24.33 -21.76 1.75
CA ASP A 78 -23.07 -22.41 1.41
C ASP A 78 -22.90 -22.39 -0.11
N ALA A 79 -21.92 -21.63 -0.59
CA ALA A 79 -21.63 -21.51 -2.02
C ALA A 79 -20.68 -22.60 -2.54
N ALA A 80 -20.07 -23.42 -1.67
CA ALA A 80 -19.13 -24.45 -2.10
C ALA A 80 -19.77 -25.47 -3.05
N PRO A 81 -20.96 -26.04 -2.76
CA PRO A 81 -21.63 -26.96 -3.68
C PRO A 81 -21.98 -26.31 -5.02
N LEU A 82 -22.41 -25.03 -5.00
CA LEU A 82 -22.77 -24.27 -6.20
C LEU A 82 -21.59 -24.05 -7.15
N LEU A 83 -20.37 -24.01 -6.62
CA LEU A 83 -19.14 -23.83 -7.37
C LEU A 83 -18.46 -25.17 -7.73
N GLY A 84 -19.09 -26.29 -7.40
CA GLY A 84 -18.50 -27.63 -7.59
C GLY A 84 -17.27 -27.87 -6.71
N PHE A 85 -17.18 -27.19 -5.57
CA PHE A 85 -16.10 -27.40 -4.61
C PHE A 85 -16.48 -28.56 -3.68
N GLY A 86 -15.47 -29.29 -3.17
CA GLY A 86 -15.70 -30.31 -2.16
C GLY A 86 -16.23 -29.72 -0.86
N PRO A 87 -16.71 -30.56 0.08
CA PRO A 87 -17.15 -30.10 1.39
C PRO A 87 -16.04 -29.29 2.07
N ARG A 88 -16.42 -28.25 2.81
CA ARG A 88 -15.48 -27.47 3.61
C ARG A 88 -14.81 -28.42 4.61
N GLY A 89 -13.49 -28.31 4.77
CA GLY A 89 -12.77 -29.07 5.78
C GLY A 89 -13.18 -28.66 7.20
N ASP A 90 -12.81 -29.45 8.20
CA ASP A 90 -13.16 -29.28 9.64
C ASP A 90 -12.56 -28.03 10.31
N SER A 91 -12.25 -26.96 9.57
CA SER A 91 -11.75 -25.72 10.16
C SER A 91 -12.84 -25.08 11.03
N GLU A 92 -12.60 -25.01 12.34
CA GLU A 92 -13.49 -24.41 13.34
C GLU A 92 -13.70 -22.88 13.18
N SER A 93 -13.05 -22.25 12.19
CA SER A 93 -13.10 -20.80 11.97
C SER A 93 -13.55 -20.47 10.55
N GLY A 94 -14.65 -19.72 10.42
CA GLY A 94 -15.15 -19.19 9.16
C GLY A 94 -15.74 -17.80 9.32
N VAL A 95 -16.11 -17.18 8.21
CA VAL A 95 -16.84 -15.90 8.20
C VAL A 95 -18.09 -16.02 7.34
N VAL A 96 -19.08 -15.18 7.61
CA VAL A 96 -20.21 -14.96 6.72
C VAL A 96 -20.02 -13.61 6.03
N LEU A 97 -19.83 -13.65 4.72
CA LEU A 97 -19.80 -12.48 3.84
C LEU A 97 -21.24 -12.07 3.53
N ILE A 98 -21.65 -10.90 4.02
CA ILE A 98 -22.96 -10.34 3.74
C ILE A 98 -22.88 -9.46 2.50
N LEU A 99 -23.61 -9.86 1.47
CA LEU A 99 -23.74 -9.15 0.22
C LEU A 99 -25.04 -8.36 0.17
N ARG A 100 -24.95 -7.23 -0.51
CA ARG A 100 -26.08 -6.40 -0.90
C ARG A 100 -26.08 -6.17 -2.40
N HIS A 101 -27.22 -6.41 -3.02
CA HIS A 101 -27.56 -5.87 -4.33
C HIS A 101 -28.94 -5.21 -4.21
N ASP A 102 -29.05 -3.95 -4.62
CA ASP A 102 -30.21 -3.10 -4.34
C ASP A 102 -30.61 -3.10 -2.85
N ALA A 103 -31.84 -3.51 -2.55
CA ALA A 103 -32.37 -3.63 -1.19
C ALA A 103 -32.32 -5.07 -0.65
N ALA A 104 -31.76 -6.02 -1.40
CA ALA A 104 -31.69 -7.42 -1.00
C ALA A 104 -30.36 -7.74 -0.31
N LEU A 105 -30.42 -8.51 0.78
CA LEU A 105 -29.29 -8.96 1.57
C LEU A 105 -29.23 -10.49 1.60
N ILE A 106 -28.02 -11.02 1.48
CA ILE A 106 -27.73 -12.44 1.61
C ILE A 106 -26.34 -12.66 2.19
N GLY A 107 -26.20 -13.65 3.07
CA GLY A 107 -24.92 -14.10 3.59
C GLY A 107 -24.39 -15.28 2.80
N ILE A 108 -23.07 -15.34 2.64
CA ILE A 108 -22.38 -16.50 2.07
C ILE A 108 -21.26 -16.91 3.01
N ILE A 109 -21.21 -18.20 3.31
CA ILE A 109 -20.16 -18.79 4.14
C ILE A 109 -18.83 -18.78 3.37
N MET A 110 -17.78 -18.28 4.03
CA MET A 110 -16.40 -18.22 3.54
C MET A 110 -15.44 -18.74 4.61
N ASP A 111 -14.26 -19.21 4.20
CA ASP A 111 -13.20 -19.66 5.11
C ASP A 111 -12.56 -18.48 5.83
N SER A 112 -12.17 -17.46 5.07
CA SER A 112 -11.51 -16.28 5.62
C SER A 112 -11.60 -15.08 4.69
N VAL A 113 -11.35 -13.90 5.26
CA VAL A 113 -11.06 -12.69 4.48
C VAL A 113 -9.57 -12.70 4.14
N SER A 114 -9.26 -12.74 2.85
CA SER A 114 -7.88 -12.65 2.37
C SER A 114 -7.40 -11.21 2.28
N GLY A 115 -8.29 -10.26 1.98
CA GLY A 115 -7.98 -8.83 2.01
C GLY A 115 -8.79 -8.01 1.02
N LEU A 116 -8.19 -6.93 0.52
CA LEU A 116 -8.74 -6.07 -0.52
C LEU A 116 -7.74 -5.95 -1.66
N ALA A 117 -8.24 -5.83 -2.89
CA ALA A 117 -7.45 -5.50 -4.06
C ALA A 117 -8.15 -4.44 -4.92
N ARG A 118 -7.35 -3.62 -5.58
CA ARG A 118 -7.80 -2.73 -6.66
C ARG A 118 -7.34 -3.30 -7.99
N ILE A 119 -8.29 -3.57 -8.88
CA ILE A 119 -8.03 -4.20 -10.19
C ILE A 119 -8.51 -3.31 -11.34
N ALA A 120 -7.85 -3.41 -12.49
CA ALA A 120 -8.34 -2.80 -13.73
C ALA A 120 -9.53 -3.60 -14.24
N ARG A 121 -10.62 -2.95 -14.66
CA ARG A 121 -11.78 -3.66 -15.21
C ARG A 121 -11.44 -4.48 -16.45
N ASP A 122 -10.47 -4.05 -17.24
CA ASP A 122 -10.02 -4.75 -18.44
C ASP A 122 -9.23 -6.03 -18.12
N SER A 123 -8.78 -6.24 -16.88
CA SER A 123 -8.18 -7.53 -16.47
C SER A 123 -9.22 -8.60 -16.16
N ILE A 124 -10.50 -8.24 -16.07
CA ILE A 124 -11.61 -9.15 -15.81
C ILE A 124 -11.96 -9.88 -17.11
N GLN A 125 -11.76 -11.19 -17.10
CA GLN A 125 -12.02 -12.06 -18.24
C GLN A 125 -13.31 -12.84 -17.99
N PRO A 126 -14.39 -12.58 -18.75
CA PRO A 126 -15.58 -13.41 -18.72
C PRO A 126 -15.28 -14.77 -19.33
N PHE A 127 -15.93 -15.82 -18.83
CA PHE A 127 -15.84 -17.16 -19.42
C PHE A 127 -17.21 -17.81 -19.56
N THR A 128 -17.36 -18.63 -20.60
CA THR A 128 -18.59 -19.37 -20.89
C THR A 128 -18.41 -20.83 -20.57
N VAL A 129 -19.38 -21.44 -19.90
CA VAL A 129 -19.45 -22.89 -19.67
C VAL A 129 -20.62 -23.42 -20.47
N SER A 130 -20.36 -24.34 -21.41
CA SER A 130 -21.40 -24.91 -22.25
C SER A 130 -22.29 -25.88 -21.44
N GLY A 131 -23.61 -25.78 -21.59
CA GLY A 131 -24.57 -26.78 -21.10
C GLY A 131 -25.03 -26.65 -19.64
N VAL A 132 -24.77 -25.54 -18.97
CA VAL A 132 -25.25 -25.27 -17.60
C VAL A 132 -26.34 -24.19 -17.66
N GLU A 133 -27.48 -24.40 -16.98
CA GLU A 133 -28.50 -23.37 -16.80
C GLU A 133 -27.91 -22.11 -16.13
N ASP A 134 -28.37 -20.91 -16.51
CA ASP A 134 -27.64 -19.64 -16.37
C ASP A 134 -27.65 -19.03 -14.95
N HIS A 135 -27.55 -19.87 -13.92
CA HIS A 135 -27.55 -19.51 -12.50
C HIS A 135 -26.14 -19.52 -11.89
N ARG A 136 -25.13 -19.19 -12.70
CA ARG A 136 -23.73 -19.17 -12.28
C ARG A 136 -23.45 -17.93 -11.43
N ILE A 137 -23.01 -18.15 -10.20
CA ILE A 137 -22.63 -17.06 -9.29
C ILE A 137 -21.22 -16.51 -9.57
N VAL A 138 -20.40 -17.23 -10.35
CA VAL A 138 -19.09 -16.76 -10.85
C VAL A 138 -19.06 -16.96 -12.36
N SER A 139 -18.95 -15.85 -13.10
CA SER A 139 -18.97 -15.82 -14.58
C SER A 139 -17.73 -15.16 -15.18
N SER A 140 -16.85 -14.64 -14.34
CA SER A 140 -15.61 -13.99 -14.75
C SER A 140 -14.51 -14.24 -13.73
N SER A 141 -13.27 -14.06 -14.16
CA SER A 141 -12.08 -14.20 -13.33
C SER A 141 -11.02 -13.19 -13.73
N PHE A 142 -10.03 -12.99 -12.88
CA PHE A 142 -8.88 -12.16 -13.18
C PHE A 142 -7.62 -12.75 -12.53
N PRO A 143 -6.43 -12.52 -13.10
CA PRO A 143 -5.17 -12.85 -12.44
C PRO A 143 -4.91 -11.85 -11.30
N TYR A 144 -4.51 -12.36 -10.14
CA TYR A 144 -4.05 -11.55 -9.02
C TYR A 144 -2.89 -12.25 -8.32
N ALA A 145 -1.74 -11.58 -8.26
CA ALA A 145 -0.46 -12.21 -7.95
C ALA A 145 -0.26 -13.45 -8.86
N ASP A 146 0.07 -14.61 -8.28
CA ASP A 146 0.27 -15.86 -9.01
C ASP A 146 -0.97 -16.77 -9.05
N ALA A 147 -2.16 -16.23 -8.76
CA ALA A 147 -3.41 -16.99 -8.68
C ALA A 147 -4.49 -16.44 -9.61
N LEU A 148 -5.35 -17.35 -10.11
CA LEU A 148 -6.60 -16.98 -10.77
C LEU A 148 -7.68 -16.79 -9.71
N VAL A 149 -8.33 -15.63 -9.71
CA VAL A 149 -9.38 -15.28 -8.74
C VAL A 149 -10.72 -15.21 -9.46
N GLY A 150 -11.71 -15.96 -8.97
CA GLY A 150 -13.08 -15.91 -9.50
C GLY A 150 -13.85 -14.71 -8.96
N LEU A 151 -14.49 -13.94 -9.83
CA LEU A 151 -15.32 -12.79 -9.44
C LEU A 151 -16.76 -13.24 -9.22
N LEU A 152 -17.21 -13.19 -7.97
CA LEU A 152 -18.57 -13.47 -7.55
C LEU A 152 -19.50 -12.33 -7.95
N ASP A 153 -20.60 -12.65 -8.62
CA ASP A 153 -21.66 -11.72 -9.00
C ASP A 153 -22.78 -11.73 -7.95
N PRO A 154 -22.93 -10.67 -7.13
CA PRO A 154 -23.99 -10.59 -6.12
C PRO A 154 -25.40 -10.65 -6.70
N ALA A 155 -25.61 -10.13 -7.92
CA ALA A 155 -26.91 -10.17 -8.57
C ALA A 155 -27.28 -11.62 -8.94
N ALA A 156 -26.32 -12.37 -9.48
CA ALA A 156 -26.50 -13.78 -9.80
C ALA A 156 -26.77 -14.64 -8.56
N VAL A 157 -26.07 -14.37 -7.43
CA VAL A 157 -26.34 -15.05 -6.15
C VAL A 157 -27.78 -14.82 -5.69
N LEU A 158 -28.27 -13.58 -5.77
CA LEU A 158 -29.63 -13.23 -5.34
C LEU A 158 -30.71 -13.70 -6.31
N ALA A 159 -30.35 -13.99 -7.56
CA ALA A 159 -31.23 -14.54 -8.58
C ALA A 159 -31.33 -16.08 -8.55
N LEU A 160 -30.59 -16.75 -7.66
CA LEU A 160 -30.65 -18.21 -7.52
C LEU A 160 -32.08 -18.68 -7.19
N PRO A 161 -32.62 -19.68 -7.92
CA PRO A 161 -33.94 -20.22 -7.63
C PRO A 161 -34.06 -20.76 -6.21
N GLY A 162 -35.15 -20.40 -5.51
CA GLY A 162 -35.44 -20.90 -4.17
C GLY A 162 -34.61 -20.29 -3.03
N VAL A 163 -33.66 -19.41 -3.34
CA VAL A 163 -32.83 -18.72 -2.36
C VAL A 163 -33.60 -17.53 -1.74
N PRO A 164 -33.82 -17.53 -0.41
CA PRO A 164 -34.43 -16.39 0.25
C PRO A 164 -33.41 -15.27 0.41
N HIS A 165 -33.89 -14.03 0.35
CA HIS A 165 -33.10 -12.84 0.67
C HIS A 165 -33.86 -11.97 1.67
N ALA A 166 -33.11 -11.33 2.56
CA ALA A 166 -33.69 -10.33 3.44
C ALA A 166 -33.86 -9.01 2.69
N ARG A 167 -34.92 -8.25 2.98
CA ARG A 167 -35.06 -6.88 2.47
C ARG A 167 -34.56 -5.89 3.52
N GLU A 168 -33.60 -5.07 3.13
CA GLU A 168 -33.24 -3.88 3.88
C GLU A 168 -34.34 -2.84 3.66
N ALA A 169 -35.16 -2.59 4.69
CA ALA A 169 -36.13 -1.50 4.66
C ALA A 169 -35.38 -0.18 4.44
N SER A 170 -35.76 0.55 3.38
CA SER A 170 -35.33 1.92 3.16
C SER A 170 -35.82 2.76 4.33
N GLY A 171 -34.98 2.94 5.35
CA GLY A 171 -35.22 4.00 6.34
C GLY A 171 -35.37 5.30 5.57
N GLY A 172 -36.51 5.97 5.73
CA GLY A 172 -36.85 7.20 5.03
C GLY A 172 -35.72 8.23 5.12
N GLY A 173 -35.29 8.72 3.96
CA GLY A 173 -34.23 9.71 3.81
C GLY A 173 -32.86 9.10 3.49
N GLU A 174 -32.65 8.73 2.23
CA GLU A 174 -31.41 8.98 1.44
C GLU A 174 -31.40 8.11 0.16
N ALA A 175 -32.34 8.39 -0.74
CA ALA A 175 -32.25 8.03 -2.16
C ALA A 175 -31.50 9.11 -2.98
N SER A 176 -30.60 9.86 -2.34
CA SER A 176 -29.76 10.88 -2.99
C SER A 176 -28.42 11.01 -2.27
N SER A 177 -27.64 9.93 -2.30
CA SER A 177 -26.16 9.99 -2.32
C SER A 177 -25.63 8.59 -2.67
N ALA A 178 -25.87 8.18 -3.91
CA ALA A 178 -25.19 7.03 -4.51
C ALA A 178 -23.74 7.39 -4.94
N SER A 179 -23.30 8.64 -4.77
CA SER A 179 -22.02 9.11 -5.33
C SER A 179 -20.81 9.07 -4.40
N ASN A 180 -20.87 8.59 -3.15
CA ASN A 180 -19.63 8.47 -2.35
C ASN A 180 -19.64 7.49 -1.15
N ARG A 181 -20.32 6.35 -1.22
CA ARG A 181 -20.12 5.30 -0.18
C ARG A 181 -18.79 4.60 -0.41
N SER A 182 -17.75 4.97 0.35
CA SER A 182 -16.50 4.19 0.40
C SER A 182 -16.68 3.00 1.34
N ALA A 183 -15.88 1.96 1.15
CA ALA A 183 -15.76 0.86 2.12
C ALA A 183 -14.56 1.13 3.04
N ALA A 184 -14.61 0.65 4.28
CA ALA A 184 -13.45 0.57 5.14
C ALA A 184 -13.06 -0.89 5.38
N VAL A 185 -11.76 -1.14 5.34
CA VAL A 185 -11.12 -2.39 5.74
C VAL A 185 -10.75 -2.26 7.22
N LEU A 186 -11.32 -3.10 8.07
CA LEU A 186 -10.96 -3.17 9.47
C LEU A 186 -9.85 -4.19 9.67
N VAL A 187 -8.83 -3.79 10.41
CA VAL A 187 -7.63 -4.58 10.67
C VAL A 187 -7.24 -4.50 12.12
N SER A 188 -6.58 -5.54 12.62
CA SER A 188 -5.84 -5.45 13.87
C SER A 188 -4.35 -5.36 13.61
N VAL A 189 -3.69 -4.47 14.36
CA VAL A 189 -2.23 -4.30 14.37
C VAL A 189 -1.81 -4.20 15.82
N ALA A 190 -0.97 -5.11 16.31
CA ALA A 190 -0.50 -5.10 17.69
C ALA A 190 -1.66 -5.02 18.73
N GLY A 191 -2.81 -5.62 18.43
CA GLY A 191 -4.03 -5.54 19.25
C GLY A 191 -4.85 -4.23 19.14
N ALA A 192 -4.37 -3.21 18.43
CA ALA A 192 -5.14 -2.03 18.09
C ALA A 192 -6.04 -2.29 16.86
N ASN A 193 -7.30 -1.81 16.89
CA ASN A 193 -8.21 -1.92 15.76
C ASN A 193 -8.18 -0.63 14.92
N LEU A 194 -7.83 -0.76 13.65
CA LEU A 194 -7.77 0.34 12.69
C LEU A 194 -8.80 0.12 11.58
N ALA A 195 -9.33 1.22 11.05
CA ALA A 195 -10.16 1.24 9.86
C ALA A 195 -9.42 2.01 8.75
N LEU A 196 -9.31 1.39 7.58
CA LEU A 196 -8.63 1.95 6.42
C LEU A 196 -9.65 2.18 5.32
N ASP A 197 -9.76 3.39 4.79
CA ASP A 197 -10.59 3.61 3.60
C ASP A 197 -10.06 2.74 2.45
N ALA A 198 -10.94 1.96 1.82
CA ALA A 198 -10.62 1.10 0.69
C ALA A 198 -9.92 1.85 -0.44
N ARG A 199 -10.12 3.18 -0.55
CA ARG A 199 -9.43 4.02 -1.53
C ARG A 199 -7.93 4.14 -1.32
N LEU A 200 -7.51 4.06 -0.05
CA LEU A 200 -6.11 4.10 0.34
C LEU A 200 -5.45 2.73 0.21
N VAL A 201 -6.24 1.66 0.32
CA VAL A 201 -5.74 0.29 0.22
C VAL A 201 -5.57 -0.09 -1.24
N VAL A 202 -4.34 -0.37 -1.63
CA VAL A 202 -4.01 -0.83 -2.97
C VAL A 202 -4.14 -2.35 -3.06
N ALA A 203 -3.62 -3.05 -2.05
CA ALA A 203 -3.62 -4.50 -1.99
C ALA A 203 -3.40 -5.01 -0.57
N THR A 204 -3.73 -6.28 -0.36
CA THR A 204 -3.23 -7.08 0.76
C THR A 204 -2.34 -8.18 0.21
N VAL A 205 -1.15 -8.36 0.80
CA VAL A 205 -0.20 -9.40 0.43
C VAL A 205 0.15 -10.27 1.66
N PRO A 206 0.41 -11.57 1.51
CA PRO A 206 0.81 -12.42 2.63
C PRO A 206 2.13 -11.95 3.27
N SER A 207 2.23 -12.03 4.61
CA SER A 207 3.48 -11.67 5.31
C SER A 207 4.64 -12.59 4.94
N ALA A 208 4.39 -13.80 4.43
CA ALA A 208 5.41 -14.73 3.94
C ALA A 208 6.22 -14.16 2.75
N LEU A 209 5.69 -13.15 2.04
CA LEU A 209 6.41 -12.45 0.98
C LEU A 209 7.32 -11.32 1.51
N LEU A 210 7.28 -11.03 2.81
CA LEU A 210 8.13 -10.04 3.44
C LEU A 210 9.57 -10.54 3.40
N ARG A 211 10.42 -9.80 2.69
CA ARG A 211 11.87 -10.01 2.69
C ARG A 211 12.50 -9.02 3.66
N PRO A 212 13.50 -9.43 4.45
CA PRO A 212 14.20 -8.53 5.36
C PRO A 212 14.66 -7.26 4.65
N SER A 213 14.61 -6.13 5.36
CA SER A 213 15.14 -4.89 4.81
C SER A 213 16.62 -5.06 4.44
N PRO A 214 17.09 -4.55 3.29
CA PRO A 214 18.51 -4.51 2.95
C PRO A 214 19.37 -3.77 4.00
N ALA A 215 18.74 -2.95 4.85
CA ALA A 215 19.33 -2.50 6.10
C ALA A 215 18.28 -2.43 7.21
N PRO A 216 18.48 -3.16 8.32
CA PRO A 216 17.55 -3.15 9.43
C PRO A 216 17.47 -1.73 10.03
N SER A 217 16.26 -1.17 10.09
CA SER A 217 15.95 0.09 10.76
C SER A 217 14.79 -0.12 11.71
N SER A 218 14.70 0.64 12.81
CA SER A 218 13.59 0.51 13.76
C SER A 218 12.25 1.02 13.22
N LYS A 219 12.23 1.73 12.10
CA LYS A 219 11.02 2.31 11.49
C LYS A 219 10.49 1.50 10.31
N TRP A 220 11.28 0.61 9.73
CA TRP A 220 10.96 -0.16 8.53
C TRP A 220 11.62 -1.55 8.60
N ILE A 221 10.82 -2.61 8.47
CA ILE A 221 11.26 -3.99 8.75
C ILE A 221 11.64 -4.80 7.50
N GLY A 222 11.13 -4.44 6.32
CA GLY A 222 11.46 -5.15 5.08
C GLY A 222 10.62 -4.82 3.86
N VAL A 223 10.99 -5.33 2.69
CA VAL A 223 10.25 -5.07 1.44
C VAL A 223 9.32 -6.23 1.09
N VAL A 224 8.15 -5.92 0.51
CA VAL A 224 7.30 -6.90 -0.20
C VAL A 224 7.27 -6.56 -1.69
N PRO A 225 7.41 -7.53 -2.60
CA PRO A 225 7.18 -7.30 -4.02
C PRO A 225 5.67 -7.13 -4.28
N TYR A 226 5.31 -6.12 -5.07
CA TYR A 226 3.95 -5.88 -5.52
C TYR A 226 3.96 -5.23 -6.91
N LEU A 227 3.38 -5.91 -7.90
CA LEU A 227 3.29 -5.45 -9.30
C LEU A 227 4.62 -4.90 -9.87
N GLY A 228 5.72 -5.60 -9.61
CA GLY A 228 7.06 -5.18 -10.07
C GLY A 228 7.66 -4.01 -9.28
N GLN A 229 7.04 -3.58 -8.19
CA GLN A 229 7.56 -2.58 -7.25
C GLN A 229 7.93 -3.25 -5.92
N GLU A 230 9.06 -2.86 -5.33
CA GLU A 230 9.38 -3.24 -3.96
C GLU A 230 8.77 -2.21 -3.01
N VAL A 231 7.87 -2.66 -2.15
CA VAL A 231 7.11 -1.81 -1.24
C VAL A 231 7.68 -1.95 0.18
N PRO A 232 8.11 -0.86 0.82
CA PRO A 232 8.65 -0.89 2.18
C PRO A 232 7.52 -1.13 3.21
N VAL A 233 7.72 -2.10 4.09
CA VAL A 233 6.78 -2.53 5.14
C VAL A 233 7.18 -2.08 6.54
N VAL A 234 6.30 -1.35 7.21
CA VAL A 234 6.43 -0.94 8.62
C VAL A 234 5.54 -1.80 9.52
N ASP A 235 5.93 -1.98 10.78
CA ASP A 235 5.14 -2.70 11.80
C ASP A 235 4.93 -1.90 13.09
N ASP A 236 5.61 -0.76 13.24
CA ASP A 236 5.58 0.06 14.44
C ASP A 236 4.44 1.09 14.40
N LEU A 237 3.47 0.90 15.29
CA LEU A 237 2.34 1.81 15.44
C LEU A 237 2.73 3.21 15.95
N ALA A 238 3.96 3.39 16.44
CA ALA A 238 4.49 4.70 16.77
C ALA A 238 4.49 5.66 15.56
N LEU A 239 4.64 5.14 14.34
CA LEU A 239 4.52 5.94 13.11
C LEU A 239 3.11 6.51 12.90
N PHE A 240 2.11 5.93 13.57
CA PHE A 240 0.71 6.34 13.54
C PHE A 240 0.30 7.14 14.81
N GLY A 241 1.23 7.43 15.72
CA GLY A 241 0.92 8.08 17.02
C GLY A 241 0.30 7.13 18.05
N LEU A 242 0.42 5.83 17.83
CA LEU A 242 -0.06 4.74 18.69
C LEU A 242 1.13 3.98 19.32
N SER A 243 0.86 2.93 20.10
CA SER A 243 1.90 2.11 20.72
C SER A 243 1.67 0.64 20.37
N GLY A 244 2.75 -0.09 20.13
CA GLY A 244 2.73 -1.52 19.80
C GLY A 244 3.38 -1.83 18.45
N ARG A 245 3.79 -3.08 18.27
CA ARG A 245 4.36 -3.60 17.01
C ARG A 245 3.62 -4.85 16.59
N ALA A 246 3.38 -5.01 15.28
CA ALA A 246 2.72 -6.21 14.76
C ALA A 246 3.59 -7.45 15.00
N GLU A 247 3.01 -8.49 15.60
CA GLU A 247 3.75 -9.71 15.95
C GLU A 247 4.25 -10.48 14.70
N ASP A 248 5.36 -11.20 14.83
CA ASP A 248 5.81 -12.18 13.83
C ASP A 248 4.98 -13.47 13.94
N LYS A 249 3.73 -13.40 13.48
CA LYS A 249 2.87 -14.58 13.30
C LYS A 249 2.89 -15.03 11.84
N SER A 250 2.92 -16.34 11.62
CA SER A 250 2.87 -16.97 10.29
C SER A 250 1.59 -16.68 9.49
N THR A 251 0.55 -16.15 10.15
CA THR A 251 -0.76 -15.80 9.57
C THR A 251 -0.97 -14.30 9.36
N GLY A 252 0.06 -13.47 9.62
CA GLY A 252 0.00 -12.04 9.39
C GLY A 252 -0.14 -11.66 7.91
N ALA A 253 -0.52 -10.42 7.64
CA ALA A 253 -0.59 -9.88 6.29
C ALA A 253 0.12 -8.52 6.22
N VAL A 254 0.43 -8.06 5.02
CA VAL A 254 0.88 -6.70 4.76
C VAL A 254 -0.19 -6.01 3.94
N ILE A 255 -0.74 -4.92 4.45
CA ILE A 255 -1.60 -4.04 3.67
C ILE A 255 -0.73 -2.99 2.99
N ILE A 256 -0.89 -2.88 1.68
CA ILE A 256 -0.24 -1.87 0.85
C ILE A 256 -1.17 -0.67 0.77
N LEU A 257 -0.70 0.45 1.32
CA LEU A 257 -1.34 1.74 1.31
C LEU A 257 -0.74 2.63 0.22
N ARG A 258 -1.57 3.47 -0.38
CA ARG A 258 -1.16 4.54 -1.28
C ARG A 258 -0.80 5.78 -0.47
N ILE A 259 0.45 6.25 -0.60
CA ILE A 259 0.91 7.52 -0.03
C ILE A 259 0.86 8.64 -1.08
N ASP A 260 1.01 8.29 -2.35
CA ASP A 260 0.94 9.19 -3.51
C ASP A 260 0.65 8.34 -4.77
N ASP A 261 0.47 8.93 -5.95
CA ASP A 261 0.16 8.21 -7.20
C ASP A 261 1.15 7.08 -7.51
N LYS A 262 2.42 7.26 -7.12
CA LYS A 262 3.52 6.31 -7.37
C LYS A 262 4.13 5.69 -6.11
N GLN A 263 3.80 6.22 -4.92
CA GLN A 263 4.43 5.81 -3.67
C GLN A 263 3.51 4.90 -2.88
N LEU A 264 4.06 3.74 -2.50
CA LEU A 264 3.36 2.72 -1.74
C LEU A 264 4.05 2.50 -0.40
N LEU A 265 3.26 2.22 0.63
CA LEU A 265 3.73 1.86 1.96
C LEU A 265 3.03 0.58 2.40
N GLY A 266 3.80 -0.43 2.77
CA GLY A 266 3.29 -1.62 3.43
C GLY A 266 3.14 -1.38 4.93
N VAL A 267 2.04 -1.83 5.50
CA VAL A 267 1.83 -1.91 6.94
C VAL A 267 1.59 -3.36 7.28
N LYS A 268 2.47 -3.94 8.10
CA LYS A 268 2.28 -5.29 8.63
C LYS A 268 1.13 -5.26 9.63
N ILE A 269 0.20 -6.19 9.46
CA ILE A 269 -1.00 -6.33 10.27
C ILE A 269 -1.11 -7.75 10.82
N ASP A 270 -1.80 -7.90 11.94
CA ASP A 270 -2.05 -9.21 12.54
C ASP A 270 -3.05 -10.00 11.68
N ARG A 271 -4.08 -9.31 11.16
CA ARG A 271 -5.10 -9.85 10.24
C ARG A 271 -6.04 -8.77 9.71
N VAL A 272 -6.65 -9.05 8.58
CA VAL A 272 -7.87 -8.36 8.12
C VAL A 272 -9.05 -8.95 8.87
N GLN A 273 -9.81 -8.11 9.57
CA GLN A 273 -10.94 -8.54 10.37
C GLN A 273 -12.23 -8.58 9.55
N ARG A 274 -12.50 -7.50 8.81
CA ARG A 274 -13.75 -7.34 8.03
C ARG A 274 -13.66 -6.17 7.06
N ILE A 275 -14.60 -6.13 6.12
CA ILE A 275 -14.84 -4.98 5.23
C ILE A 275 -16.28 -4.51 5.49
N LEU A 276 -16.47 -3.20 5.66
CA LEU A 276 -17.79 -2.61 5.88
C LEU A 276 -17.96 -1.28 5.12
N PRO A 277 -19.17 -0.92 4.69
CA PRO A 277 -19.44 0.37 4.09
C PRO A 277 -19.35 1.47 5.15
N ILE A 278 -18.66 2.55 4.84
CA ILE A 278 -18.56 3.73 5.68
C ILE A 278 -19.35 4.89 5.09
N GLY A 279 -20.00 5.64 5.98
CA GLY A 279 -20.64 6.91 5.64
C GLY A 279 -20.27 7.96 6.68
N GLU A 280 -20.32 9.23 6.31
CA GLU A 280 -19.93 10.37 7.18
C GLU A 280 -20.58 10.31 8.58
N ARG A 281 -21.85 9.93 8.66
CA ARG A 281 -22.58 9.79 9.95
C ARG A 281 -22.09 8.67 10.87
N SER A 282 -21.36 7.70 10.34
CA SER A 282 -20.80 6.59 11.12
C SER A 282 -19.46 6.93 11.77
N ILE A 283 -18.81 8.01 11.32
CA ILE A 283 -17.54 8.48 11.85
C ILE A 283 -17.82 9.32 13.10
N ARG A 284 -17.32 8.86 14.24
CA ARG A 284 -17.35 9.62 15.50
C ARG A 284 -16.07 10.44 15.61
N PRO A 285 -16.13 11.74 15.97
CA PRO A 285 -14.94 12.53 16.18
C PRO A 285 -14.13 11.96 17.34
N LEU A 286 -12.81 12.08 17.26
CA LEU A 286 -11.93 11.74 18.38
C LEU A 286 -12.15 12.75 19.53
N PRO A 287 -12.12 12.30 20.79
CA PRO A 287 -12.11 13.22 21.93
C PRO A 287 -10.96 14.23 21.83
N GLU A 288 -11.18 15.49 22.21
CA GLU A 288 -10.18 16.57 22.08
C GLU A 288 -8.84 16.22 22.73
N ALA A 289 -8.87 15.50 23.86
CA ALA A 289 -7.67 15.03 24.56
C ALA A 289 -6.78 14.08 23.73
N LEU A 290 -7.34 13.41 22.71
CA LEU A 290 -6.63 12.49 21.82
C LEU A 290 -6.35 13.08 20.44
N ALA A 291 -7.14 14.07 20.01
CA ALA A 291 -7.07 14.65 18.66
C ALA A 291 -5.68 15.22 18.34
N GLY A 292 -5.00 15.84 19.31
CA GLY A 292 -3.65 16.38 19.11
C GLY A 292 -2.55 15.32 18.96
N ARG A 293 -2.79 14.07 19.40
CA ARG A 293 -1.82 12.96 19.34
C ARG A 293 -2.10 11.99 18.18
N LEU A 294 -3.37 11.85 17.80
CA LEU A 294 -3.86 10.96 16.76
C LEU A 294 -4.12 11.72 15.45
N THR A 295 -3.15 12.53 15.03
CA THR A 295 -3.28 13.45 13.88
C THR A 295 -3.48 12.74 12.53
N LEU A 296 -3.15 11.44 12.47
CA LEU A 296 -3.33 10.60 11.28
C LEU A 296 -4.73 9.97 11.21
N PHE A 297 -5.60 10.23 12.18
CA PHE A 297 -6.92 9.62 12.26
C PHE A 297 -8.03 10.65 12.16
N ARG A 298 -8.95 10.41 11.22
CA ARG A 298 -10.12 11.27 10.97
C ARG A 298 -11.17 11.15 12.08
N GLY A 299 -11.23 9.99 12.74
CA GLY A 299 -12.28 9.65 13.69
C GLY A 299 -12.20 8.20 14.13
N ALA A 300 -13.27 7.72 14.75
CA ALA A 300 -13.46 6.31 15.07
C ALA A 300 -14.79 5.80 14.51
N ILE A 301 -14.80 4.53 14.07
CA ILE A 301 -15.98 3.82 13.64
C ILE A 301 -16.26 2.72 14.67
N VAL A 302 -17.53 2.63 15.08
CA VAL A 302 -17.99 1.57 15.99
C VAL A 302 -18.53 0.43 15.15
N ASP A 303 -17.99 -0.77 15.34
CA ASP A 303 -18.50 -1.97 14.69
C ASP A 303 -19.77 -2.51 15.39
N HIS A 304 -20.37 -3.57 14.86
CA HIS A 304 -21.58 -4.15 15.43
C HIS A 304 -21.33 -4.88 16.78
N GLU A 305 -20.08 -5.16 17.12
CA GLU A 305 -19.67 -5.72 18.42
C GLU A 305 -19.38 -4.62 19.44
N GLY A 306 -19.55 -3.34 19.05
CA GLY A 306 -19.26 -2.20 19.92
C GLY A 306 -17.78 -1.83 19.99
N ARG A 307 -16.92 -2.47 19.19
CA ARG A 307 -15.49 -2.15 19.16
C ARG A 307 -15.25 -0.85 18.42
N GLN A 308 -14.36 -0.03 18.98
CA GLN A 308 -13.88 1.21 18.37
C GLN A 308 -12.75 0.89 17.39
N ASN A 309 -12.85 1.42 16.17
CA ASN A 309 -11.85 1.25 15.11
C ASN A 309 -11.40 2.64 14.66
N LEU A 310 -10.12 2.96 14.82
CA LEU A 310 -9.60 4.28 14.46
C LEU A 310 -9.51 4.41 12.93
N LEU A 311 -10.25 5.35 12.36
CA LEU A 311 -10.31 5.58 10.91
C LEU A 311 -9.12 6.42 10.47
N LEU A 312 -8.23 5.81 9.69
CA LEU A 312 -7.05 6.47 9.14
C LEU A 312 -7.49 7.54 8.12
N ASP A 313 -6.92 8.72 8.26
CA ASP A 313 -7.14 9.84 7.36
C ASP A 313 -6.13 9.76 6.22
N GLY A 314 -6.64 9.57 5.00
CA GLY A 314 -5.82 9.48 3.79
C GLY A 314 -5.03 10.75 3.53
N ASP A 315 -5.65 11.91 3.68
CA ASP A 315 -4.99 13.18 3.43
C ASP A 315 -3.93 13.46 4.48
N ALA A 316 -4.18 13.09 5.75
CA ALA A 316 -3.18 13.21 6.81
C ALA A 316 -1.98 12.27 6.57
N LEU A 317 -2.24 11.06 6.08
CA LEU A 317 -1.21 10.09 5.71
C LEU A 317 -0.35 10.58 4.54
N ILE A 318 -0.97 11.18 3.51
CA ILE A 318 -0.28 11.81 2.36
C ILE A 318 0.57 13.02 2.81
N ARG A 319 0.14 13.75 3.85
CA ARG A 319 0.87 14.90 4.43
C ARG A 319 1.94 14.52 5.44
N SER A 320 2.04 13.26 5.86
CA SER A 320 2.99 12.84 6.89
C SER A 320 4.40 12.66 6.33
N ASP A 321 5.32 13.56 6.67
CA ASP A 321 6.72 13.50 6.20
C ASP A 321 7.39 12.15 6.52
N ALA A 322 7.15 11.61 7.72
CA ALA A 322 7.71 10.32 8.13
C ALA A 322 7.25 9.17 7.23
N LEU A 323 5.96 9.10 6.92
CA LEU A 323 5.39 8.04 6.08
C LEU A 323 5.74 8.25 4.60
N ARG A 324 5.82 9.50 4.13
CA ARG A 324 6.29 9.84 2.78
C ARG A 324 7.75 9.47 2.57
N MET A 325 8.62 9.74 3.53
CA MET A 325 10.04 9.37 3.46
C MET A 325 10.21 7.85 3.30
N ILE A 326 9.44 7.07 4.08
CA ILE A 326 9.46 5.61 3.96
C ILE A 326 8.84 5.18 2.61
N GLY A 327 7.66 5.70 2.24
CA GLY A 327 6.99 5.39 0.98
C GLY A 327 7.80 5.76 -0.27
N ALA A 328 8.66 6.77 -0.20
CA ALA A 328 9.58 7.14 -1.27
C ALA A 328 10.68 6.11 -1.54
N LEU A 329 10.94 5.19 -0.59
CA LEU A 329 11.82 4.03 -0.81
C LEU A 329 11.18 2.98 -1.70
N SER A 330 9.87 3.07 -1.98
CA SER A 330 9.21 2.15 -2.88
C SER A 330 9.78 2.32 -4.30
N ARG A 331 10.50 1.30 -4.77
CA ARG A 331 11.22 1.32 -6.05
C ARG A 331 10.50 0.42 -7.03
N ALA A 332 10.11 0.96 -8.19
CA ALA A 332 9.82 0.11 -9.34
C ALA A 332 11.10 -0.67 -9.67
N GLN A 333 11.03 -1.99 -9.73
CA GLN A 333 12.12 -2.75 -10.34
C GLN A 333 12.24 -2.29 -11.78
N ALA A 334 13.44 -1.88 -12.18
CA ALA A 334 13.79 -1.81 -13.58
C ALA A 334 13.68 -3.23 -14.13
N VAL A 335 12.58 -3.53 -14.82
CA VAL A 335 12.53 -4.69 -15.72
C VAL A 335 13.68 -4.49 -16.69
N PRO A 336 14.64 -5.44 -16.84
CA PRO A 336 15.65 -5.31 -17.87
C PRO A 336 14.91 -5.26 -19.21
N ALA A 337 14.92 -4.08 -19.82
CA ALA A 337 14.29 -3.83 -21.10
C ALA A 337 14.93 -4.76 -22.14
N ARG A 338 14.24 -5.85 -22.47
CA ARG A 338 14.44 -6.49 -23.77
C ARG A 338 13.66 -5.69 -24.79
N ASN A 339 14.43 -5.16 -25.73
CA ASN A 339 14.05 -4.37 -26.91
C ASN A 339 13.98 -2.86 -26.69
N ALA A 340 15.17 -2.27 -26.76
CA ALA A 340 15.35 -0.94 -27.31
C ALA A 340 14.93 -0.92 -28.78
N LEU A 341 14.12 0.06 -29.17
CA LEU A 341 14.22 0.77 -30.45
C LEU A 341 13.74 2.23 -30.25
N ALA A 342 14.54 3.15 -30.78
CA ALA A 342 14.71 4.58 -30.48
C ALA A 342 13.55 5.57 -30.78
N GLY A 343 13.64 6.74 -30.14
CA GLY A 343 13.20 8.05 -30.66
C GLY A 343 13.22 9.17 -29.60
N PRO A 344 13.97 10.29 -29.75
CA PRO A 344 14.15 11.29 -28.70
C PRO A 344 13.06 12.37 -28.76
N ALA A 345 12.31 12.51 -27.67
CA ALA A 345 11.58 13.74 -27.36
C ALA A 345 12.29 14.41 -26.18
N VAL A 346 12.79 15.63 -26.39
CA VAL A 346 13.37 16.46 -25.32
C VAL A 346 12.21 16.98 -24.47
N ALA A 347 11.67 16.12 -23.61
CA ALA A 347 11.05 16.55 -22.38
C ALA A 347 12.20 16.88 -21.41
N GLU A 348 12.15 18.03 -20.74
CA GLU A 348 13.10 18.31 -19.65
C GLU A 348 13.04 17.14 -18.65
N ASP A 349 14.10 16.33 -18.62
CA ASP A 349 14.16 15.10 -17.84
C ASP A 349 14.29 15.44 -16.35
N ARG A 350 13.13 15.67 -15.73
CA ARG A 350 13.00 15.99 -14.31
C ARG A 350 13.17 14.71 -13.49
N GLN A 351 14.39 14.48 -13.02
CA GLN A 351 14.74 13.32 -12.19
C GLN A 351 14.62 13.64 -10.69
N PRO A 352 14.44 12.61 -9.82
CA PRO A 352 14.36 12.81 -8.38
C PRO A 352 15.74 13.05 -7.74
N PHE A 353 15.81 14.05 -6.87
CA PHE A 353 16.96 14.39 -6.05
C PHE A 353 16.61 14.36 -4.57
N LEU A 354 17.46 13.74 -3.75
CA LEU A 354 17.38 13.80 -2.30
C LEU A 354 18.00 15.10 -1.81
N VAL A 355 17.22 15.92 -1.10
CA VAL A 355 17.68 17.14 -0.43
C VAL A 355 17.92 16.85 1.04
N PHE A 356 19.12 17.20 1.51
CA PHE A 356 19.56 16.94 2.87
C PHE A 356 20.44 18.08 3.39
N VAL A 357 20.62 18.14 4.70
CA VAL A 357 21.55 19.07 5.36
C VAL A 357 22.79 18.32 5.79
N ALA A 358 23.95 18.88 5.44
CA ALA A 358 25.25 18.44 5.89
C ALA A 358 26.07 19.66 6.34
N GLY A 359 26.40 19.72 7.63
CA GLY A 359 26.87 20.90 8.32
C GLY A 359 25.80 22.00 8.31
N GLU A 360 26.21 23.21 7.94
CA GLU A 360 25.31 24.36 7.80
C GLU A 360 24.71 24.48 6.38
N ARG A 361 24.91 23.49 5.51
CA ARG A 361 24.58 23.59 4.08
C ARG A 361 23.53 22.59 3.66
N ARG A 362 22.52 23.08 2.94
CA ARG A 362 21.62 22.24 2.13
C ARG A 362 22.33 21.78 0.87
N ARG A 363 22.27 20.49 0.59
CA ARG A 363 22.81 19.87 -0.62
C ARG A 363 21.76 18.93 -1.20
N ALA A 364 21.88 18.67 -2.50
CA ALA A 364 21.05 17.70 -3.19
C ALA A 364 21.92 16.60 -3.79
N ALA A 365 21.45 15.36 -3.86
CA ALA A 365 22.10 14.29 -4.60
C ALA A 365 21.08 13.56 -5.46
N ALA A 366 21.51 13.02 -6.60
CA ALA A 366 20.62 12.19 -7.42
C ALA A 366 20.13 11.02 -6.58
N LEU A 367 18.82 10.78 -6.50
CA LEU A 367 18.31 9.69 -5.66
C LEU A 367 18.81 8.32 -6.15
N SER A 368 19.11 8.21 -7.44
CA SER A 368 19.74 7.04 -8.07
C SER A 368 21.16 6.74 -7.59
N SER A 369 21.92 7.74 -7.10
CA SER A 369 23.26 7.52 -6.56
C SER A 369 23.24 6.97 -5.12
N VAL A 370 22.09 7.03 -4.45
CA VAL A 370 21.91 6.48 -3.10
C VAL A 370 21.45 5.04 -3.21
N LYS A 371 22.32 4.10 -2.81
CA LYS A 371 21.96 2.68 -2.76
C LYS A 371 20.93 2.44 -1.67
N GLN A 372 21.15 3.05 -0.50
CA GLN A 372 20.24 2.97 0.62
C GLN A 372 20.37 4.15 1.59
N ILE A 373 19.30 4.47 2.32
CA ILE A 373 19.30 5.40 3.45
C ILE A 373 19.10 4.58 4.72
N ILE A 374 20.00 4.69 5.69
CA ILE A 374 19.93 3.95 6.95
C ILE A 374 20.00 4.94 8.13
N PRO A 375 19.37 4.64 9.29
CA PRO A 375 19.53 5.48 10.47
C PRO A 375 20.99 5.50 10.93
N PHE A 376 21.41 6.56 11.62
CA PHE A 376 22.73 6.60 12.21
C PHE A 376 22.91 5.46 13.24
N PRO A 377 23.87 4.53 13.04
CA PRO A 377 23.97 3.32 13.85
C PRO A 377 24.45 3.62 15.28
N GLN A 378 23.71 3.10 16.27
CA GLN A 378 24.08 3.21 17.69
C GLN A 378 25.25 2.29 18.04
N GLU A 379 25.26 1.08 17.50
CA GLU A 379 26.36 0.11 17.61
C GLU A 379 27.35 0.31 16.46
N ARG A 380 28.45 1.03 16.73
CA ARG A 380 29.54 1.25 15.78
C ARG A 380 30.88 1.22 16.49
N THR A 381 31.92 0.81 15.78
CA THR A 381 33.29 1.01 16.26
C THR A 381 33.67 2.47 16.00
N GLY A 382 33.70 3.29 17.05
CA GLY A 382 34.11 4.69 16.96
C GLY A 382 35.59 4.81 16.57
N LEU A 383 35.87 5.57 15.52
CA LEU A 383 37.23 5.84 15.04
C LEU A 383 37.49 7.35 15.11
N ASN A 384 37.45 7.92 16.31
CA ASN A 384 37.66 9.34 16.53
C ASN A 384 39.14 9.71 16.30
N ARG A 385 39.49 10.00 15.04
CA ARG A 385 40.78 10.63 14.68
C ARG A 385 40.54 12.11 14.37
N SER A 386 41.19 12.99 15.14
CA SER A 386 41.16 14.43 14.86
C SER A 386 41.57 14.72 13.42
N GLY A 387 40.74 15.47 12.69
CA GLY A 387 40.94 15.82 11.28
C GLY A 387 40.50 14.75 10.26
N SER A 388 39.93 13.63 10.69
CA SER A 388 39.37 12.59 9.82
C SER A 388 37.86 12.71 9.70
N ALA A 389 37.32 12.57 8.48
CA ALA A 389 35.87 12.49 8.25
C ALA A 389 35.28 11.14 8.68
N LEU A 390 36.11 10.10 8.82
CA LEU A 390 35.69 8.79 9.32
C LEU A 390 35.27 8.86 10.79
N GLN A 391 33.96 8.75 11.05
CA GLN A 391 33.37 8.71 12.39
C GLN A 391 33.37 7.29 13.00
N GLY A 392 33.43 6.26 12.15
CA GLY A 392 33.45 4.87 12.61
C GLY A 392 33.19 3.87 11.50
N ILE A 393 33.08 2.61 11.90
CA ILE A 393 32.70 1.51 11.02
C ILE A 393 31.46 0.84 11.61
N ALA A 394 30.46 0.63 10.75
CA ALA A 394 29.27 -0.18 11.02
C ALA A 394 29.26 -1.40 10.09
N SER A 395 28.23 -2.25 10.18
CA SER A 395 28.04 -3.39 9.29
C SER A 395 26.92 -3.12 8.28
N TYR A 396 27.15 -3.48 7.02
CA TYR A 396 26.17 -3.41 5.92
C TYR A 396 26.33 -4.67 5.05
N HIS A 397 25.29 -5.50 4.95
CA HIS A 397 25.35 -6.82 4.30
C HIS A 397 26.54 -7.68 4.77
N ASP A 398 26.77 -7.74 6.08
CA ASP A 398 27.90 -8.46 6.70
C ASP A 398 29.30 -7.98 6.24
N ALA A 399 29.37 -6.84 5.54
CA ALA A 399 30.60 -6.16 5.16
C ALA A 399 30.80 -4.89 6.00
N PRO A 400 32.06 -4.47 6.25
CA PRO A 400 32.35 -3.24 6.94
C PRO A 400 31.91 -2.03 6.11
N LEU A 401 31.09 -1.17 6.71
CA LEU A 401 30.64 0.10 6.15
C LEU A 401 31.36 1.26 6.86
N PRO A 402 32.32 1.94 6.21
CA PRO A 402 32.89 3.15 6.76
C PRO A 402 31.85 4.27 6.81
N LEU A 403 31.76 4.96 7.94
CA LEU A 403 30.86 6.09 8.18
C LEU A 403 31.66 7.39 8.09
N LEU A 404 31.44 8.16 7.03
CA LEU A 404 32.15 9.38 6.68
C LEU A 404 31.23 10.59 6.90
N ASP A 405 31.60 11.54 7.74
CA ASP A 405 30.82 12.77 7.97
C ASP A 405 30.88 13.68 6.75
N LEU A 406 29.73 13.89 6.11
CA LEU A 406 29.61 14.82 4.98
C LEU A 406 29.50 16.27 5.46
N GLY A 407 29.21 16.50 6.75
CA GLY A 407 28.93 17.81 7.35
C GLY A 407 30.14 18.56 7.92
N ASN A 408 31.37 18.09 7.70
CA ASN A 408 32.62 18.66 8.24
C ASN A 408 32.69 18.75 9.79
N GLY A 409 31.90 17.98 10.53
CA GLY A 409 31.90 18.05 12.00
C GLY A 409 33.14 17.39 12.61
N GLU A 410 33.83 18.10 13.52
CA GLU A 410 34.87 17.51 14.34
C GLU A 410 34.36 16.25 15.07
N PRO A 411 35.19 15.19 15.21
CA PRO A 411 34.81 14.00 15.94
C PRO A 411 34.57 14.33 17.42
N GLY A 412 33.29 14.51 17.80
CA GLY A 412 32.88 14.83 19.17
C GLY A 412 31.73 15.83 19.33
N GLY A 413 31.15 16.36 18.25
CA GLY A 413 29.99 17.26 18.33
C GLY A 413 28.72 16.63 18.93
N GLU A 414 27.83 17.48 19.46
CA GLU A 414 26.55 17.12 20.09
C GLU A 414 25.76 16.03 19.34
N ALA A 415 24.97 15.26 20.08
CA ALA A 415 24.09 14.23 19.52
C ALA A 415 23.21 14.84 18.42
N ARG A 416 23.31 14.30 17.20
CA ARG A 416 22.50 14.68 16.04
C ARG A 416 21.34 13.68 15.93
N PRO A 417 20.18 13.91 16.57
CA PRO A 417 19.10 12.92 16.65
C PRO A 417 18.49 12.58 15.29
N ASP A 418 18.58 13.50 14.32
CA ASP A 418 18.04 13.35 12.97
C ASP A 418 19.07 12.83 11.95
N ALA A 419 20.28 12.50 12.40
CA ALA A 419 21.33 12.06 11.51
C ALA A 419 20.99 10.73 10.84
N VAL A 420 21.29 10.66 9.54
CA VAL A 420 21.13 9.45 8.73
C VAL A 420 22.39 9.19 7.93
N VAL A 421 22.53 7.96 7.45
CA VAL A 421 23.65 7.53 6.62
C VAL A 421 23.13 7.22 5.22
N LEU A 422 23.68 7.90 4.23
CA LEU A 422 23.47 7.62 2.81
C LEU A 422 24.51 6.59 2.37
N VAL A 423 24.07 5.35 2.17
CA VAL A 423 24.90 4.29 1.63
C VAL A 423 25.04 4.49 0.13
N VAL A 424 26.28 4.63 -0.31
CA VAL A 424 26.64 4.78 -1.71
C VAL A 424 27.66 3.74 -2.11
N GLU A 425 27.63 3.34 -3.38
CA GLU A 425 28.55 2.36 -3.94
C GLU A 425 29.47 3.05 -4.95
N LYS A 426 30.78 2.85 -4.79
CA LYS A 426 31.81 3.29 -5.74
C LYS A 426 32.88 2.21 -5.80
N ASP A 427 33.28 1.83 -7.01
CA ASP A 427 34.28 0.79 -7.26
C ASP A 427 34.02 -0.54 -6.54
N GLY A 428 32.73 -0.93 -6.46
CA GLY A 428 32.28 -2.16 -5.80
C GLY A 428 32.38 -2.14 -4.28
N ARG A 429 32.61 -0.97 -3.67
CA ARG A 429 32.67 -0.77 -2.21
C ARG A 429 31.55 0.13 -1.75
N PHE A 430 30.95 -0.22 -0.61
CA PHE A 430 29.94 0.60 0.04
C PHE A 430 30.60 1.60 1.00
N ASN A 431 30.13 2.84 0.95
CA ASN A 431 30.51 3.91 1.88
C ASN A 431 29.24 4.52 2.47
N GLY A 432 29.23 4.78 3.76
CA GLY A 432 28.14 5.46 4.44
C GLY A 432 28.48 6.93 4.63
N LEU A 433 27.78 7.82 3.94
CA LEU A 433 27.91 9.27 4.16
C LEU A 433 26.91 9.72 5.23
N VAL A 434 27.41 10.17 6.37
CA VAL A 434 26.60 10.70 7.46
C VAL A 434 26.16 12.12 7.09
N VAL A 435 24.86 12.38 7.16
CA VAL A 435 24.25 13.70 6.97
C VAL A 435 23.41 14.04 8.19
N ASP A 436 23.23 15.32 8.49
CA ASP A 436 22.60 15.77 9.75
C ASP A 436 21.10 15.54 9.78
N LYS A 437 20.45 15.71 8.63
CA LYS A 437 19.04 15.43 8.43
C LYS A 437 18.70 15.35 6.94
N LEU A 438 17.67 14.59 6.61
CA LEU A 438 16.98 14.70 5.33
C LEU A 438 15.95 15.81 5.41
N GLU A 439 15.76 16.56 4.33
CA GLU A 439 14.69 17.56 4.28
C GLU A 439 13.55 17.14 3.35
N THR A 440 13.85 16.77 2.10
CA THR A 440 12.81 16.43 1.13
C THR A 440 13.38 15.66 -0.07
N ILE A 441 12.51 15.23 -0.99
CA ILE A 441 12.89 14.75 -2.32
C ILE A 441 12.27 15.70 -3.35
N ALA A 442 13.11 16.33 -4.16
CA ALA A 442 12.70 17.26 -5.20
C ALA A 442 12.79 16.60 -6.58
N ARG A 443 11.73 16.70 -7.39
CA ARG A 443 11.80 16.40 -8.82
C ARG A 443 12.14 17.68 -9.56
N SER A 444 13.34 17.75 -10.12
CA SER A 444 13.85 18.96 -10.73
C SER A 444 14.67 18.66 -11.97
N ALA A 445 14.80 19.65 -12.86
CA ALA A 445 15.77 19.57 -13.94
C ALA A 445 17.17 19.86 -13.36
N LEU A 446 18.20 19.27 -13.96
CA LEU A 446 19.57 19.55 -13.58
C LEU A 446 20.03 20.84 -14.26
N HIS A 447 20.33 21.87 -13.48
CA HIS A 447 20.84 23.13 -14.01
C HIS A 447 22.36 23.21 -13.84
N ARG A 448 23.03 23.67 -14.89
CA ARG A 448 24.48 23.90 -14.89
C ARG A 448 24.75 25.38 -14.60
N ARG A 449 25.58 25.65 -13.60
CA ARG A 449 26.09 27.00 -13.35
C ARG A 449 27.50 27.11 -13.94
N PRO A 450 27.72 27.94 -14.98
CA PRO A 450 29.07 28.17 -15.50
C PRO A 450 29.94 28.81 -14.41
N GLY A 451 31.14 28.25 -14.21
CA GLY A 451 32.09 28.75 -13.22
C GLY A 451 32.52 30.19 -13.54
N LYS A 452 32.47 31.08 -12.55
CA LYS A 452 33.03 32.43 -12.69
C LYS A 452 34.56 32.33 -12.67
N GLY A 453 35.18 32.43 -13.85
CA GLY A 453 36.61 32.73 -14.03
C GLY A 453 37.57 31.53 -13.86
N GLY A 454 38.14 31.08 -14.98
CA GLY A 454 39.51 30.54 -15.12
C GLY A 454 39.95 29.26 -14.39
N SER A 455 39.29 28.81 -13.32
CA SER A 455 39.71 27.63 -12.54
C SER A 455 38.58 26.95 -11.74
N GLY A 456 37.34 27.42 -11.83
CA GLY A 456 36.22 26.87 -11.05
C GLY A 456 35.64 25.61 -11.70
N ALA A 457 35.61 24.50 -10.95
CA ALA A 457 34.87 23.30 -11.33
C ALA A 457 33.42 23.65 -11.66
N GLU A 458 32.88 23.01 -12.69
CA GLU A 458 31.47 23.18 -13.05
C GLU A 458 30.60 22.76 -11.88
N SER A 459 29.67 23.64 -11.47
CA SER A 459 28.76 23.35 -10.37
C SER A 459 27.35 23.14 -10.93
N PHE A 460 26.71 22.07 -10.48
CA PHE A 460 25.34 21.77 -10.82
C PHE A 460 24.44 22.11 -9.64
N PHE A 461 23.21 22.52 -9.94
CA PHE A 461 22.19 22.79 -8.93
C PHE A 461 20.83 22.35 -9.43
N ILE A 462 19.90 22.23 -8.50
CA ILE A 462 18.49 21.97 -8.77
C ILE A 462 17.66 23.07 -8.14
N ASP A 463 16.50 23.37 -8.71
CA ASP A 463 15.50 24.16 -8.01
C ASP A 463 14.61 23.20 -7.22
N ALA A 464 14.55 23.40 -5.90
CA ALA A 464 13.77 22.59 -4.98
C ALA A 464 12.89 23.48 -4.12
N GLN A 465 11.64 23.05 -3.91
CA GLN A 465 10.70 23.75 -3.06
C GLN A 465 10.88 23.28 -1.61
N ILE A 466 11.28 24.19 -0.74
CA ILE A 466 11.50 23.97 0.69
C ILE A 466 10.49 24.82 1.47
N GLY A 467 9.45 24.17 2.01
CA GLY A 467 8.28 24.88 2.51
C GLY A 467 7.60 25.66 1.38
N ASP A 468 7.41 26.97 1.57
CA ASP A 468 6.76 27.84 0.59
C ASP A 468 7.76 28.53 -0.38
N GLN A 469 9.06 28.27 -0.26
CA GLN A 469 10.09 28.95 -1.05
C GLN A 469 10.78 28.00 -2.03
N SER A 470 11.04 28.48 -3.25
CA SER A 470 11.88 27.78 -4.23
C SER A 470 13.32 28.22 -4.04
N GLU A 471 14.21 27.28 -3.75
CA GLU A 471 15.63 27.51 -3.52
C GLU A 471 16.48 26.73 -4.53
N ALA A 472 17.59 27.35 -4.99
CA ALA A 472 18.58 26.70 -5.82
C ALA A 472 19.58 25.93 -4.94
N ILE A 473 19.48 24.60 -4.94
CA ILE A 473 20.27 23.71 -4.07
C ILE A 473 21.41 23.09 -4.86
N THR A 474 22.64 23.21 -4.34
CA THR A 474 23.85 22.70 -5.00
C THR A 474 23.86 21.17 -5.00
N LEU A 475 24.18 20.58 -6.15
CA LEU A 475 24.32 19.14 -6.30
C LEU A 475 25.62 18.64 -5.63
N CYS A 476 25.51 17.47 -5.02
CA CYS A 476 26.54 16.72 -4.35
C CYS A 476 26.69 15.38 -5.08
N ASP A 477 27.85 15.13 -5.69
CA ASP A 477 28.19 13.78 -6.14
C ASP A 477 28.65 12.97 -4.94
N LEU A 478 27.72 12.16 -4.41
CA LEU A 478 27.99 11.37 -3.21
C LEU A 478 29.11 10.36 -3.42
N ALA A 479 29.31 9.84 -4.63
CA ALA A 479 30.33 8.84 -4.88
C ALA A 479 31.73 9.49 -4.87
N GLU A 480 31.87 10.67 -5.47
CA GLU A 480 33.11 11.45 -5.41
C GLU A 480 33.39 11.99 -3.99
N GLU A 481 32.36 12.41 -3.26
CA GLU A 481 32.51 12.83 -1.86
C GLU A 481 32.93 11.68 -0.94
N ALA A 482 32.41 10.48 -1.16
CA ALA A 482 32.86 9.29 -0.43
C ALA A 482 34.35 9.01 -0.66
N VAL A 483 34.85 9.18 -1.90
CA VAL A 483 36.28 9.03 -2.23
C VAL A 483 37.12 10.15 -1.63
N ARG A 484 36.62 11.38 -1.61
CA ARG A 484 37.32 12.54 -1.03
C ARG A 484 37.47 12.43 0.49
N LEU A 485 36.50 11.82 1.16
CA LEU A 485 36.42 11.73 2.63
C LEU A 485 37.05 10.45 3.20
N ALA A 486 37.14 9.38 2.40
CA ALA A 486 37.82 8.13 2.74
C ALA A 486 39.35 8.28 2.73
#